data_AF-A0A948I5A5-F1
#
_entry.id   AF-A0A948I5A5-F1
#
_cell.length_a   1.000
_cell.length_b   1.000
_cell.length_c   1.000
_cell.angle_alpha   90.00
_cell.angle_beta   90.00
_cell.angle_gamma   90.00
#
_symmetry.space_group_name_H-M   'P 1'
#
loop_
_entity.id
_entity.type
_entity.pdbx_description
1 polymer ?
#
loop_
_entity_poly.entity_id
_entity_poly.type
_entity_poly.pdbx_seq_one_letter_code
_entity_poly.pdbx_strand_id
1 'polypeptide(L)'
;GRALAELVALLLGVGFIIGALMVTGLAGTLANDLVFMAGKSTLMLLLMGAITSFIFGMGMTVTACYIFLAVILAPPLIQAGMDPLAVHLFIMYWGMVSFITPPVALAAFTASTLARAKPFAVGFTAMKLGSVIYFVPFFFVLNPALILHGTATEVVMVVATAVPGIFLISAAMQGYLRGFGILGADAIGYTARVAIFISGLALAFPGSKELDLSQIDLLLISAVALIVGLGIEFMRRKVSPA
;
A
#
# COMPACT_ATOMS: atom_id res chain seq x y z
N GLY A 1 8.56 -32.29 6.10
CA GLY A 1 8.55 -33.08 4.86
C GLY A 1 7.61 -32.49 3.82
N ARG A 2 6.30 -32.71 3.97
CA ARG A 2 5.28 -32.39 2.94
C ARG A 2 5.25 -30.92 2.48
N ALA A 3 5.21 -29.96 3.40
CA ALA A 3 5.22 -28.53 3.06
C ALA A 3 6.47 -28.10 2.27
N LEU A 4 7.65 -28.66 2.61
CA LEU A 4 8.88 -28.38 1.86
C LEU A 4 8.82 -28.99 0.46
N ALA A 5 8.26 -30.20 0.30
CA ALA A 5 8.09 -30.82 -1.01
C ALA A 5 7.10 -30.03 -1.90
N GLU A 6 6.02 -29.50 -1.33
CA GLU A 6 5.07 -28.62 -2.03
C GLU A 6 5.73 -27.31 -2.47
N LEU A 7 6.50 -26.68 -1.59
CA LEU A 7 7.27 -25.47 -1.94
C LEU A 7 8.27 -25.74 -3.06
N VAL A 8 9.01 -26.85 -3.01
CA VAL A 8 9.95 -27.24 -4.07
C VAL A 8 9.22 -27.44 -5.40
N ALA A 9 8.09 -28.15 -5.41
CA ALA A 9 7.32 -28.38 -6.63
C ALA A 9 6.83 -27.06 -7.26
N LEU A 10 6.32 -26.13 -6.44
CA LEU A 10 5.88 -24.81 -6.90
C LEU A 10 7.06 -23.97 -7.43
N LEU A 11 8.18 -23.97 -6.71
CA LEU A 11 9.38 -23.20 -7.09
C LEU A 11 10.01 -23.73 -8.38
N LEU A 12 9.97 -25.04 -8.63
CA LEU A 12 10.44 -25.63 -9.88
C LEU A 12 9.61 -25.12 -11.06
N GLY A 13 8.28 -25.14 -10.95
CA GLY A 13 7.39 -24.63 -12.00
C GLY A 13 7.65 -23.14 -12.31
N VAL A 14 7.73 -22.31 -11.27
CA VAL A 14 8.06 -20.89 -11.44
C VAL A 14 9.47 -20.70 -12.02
N GLY A 15 10.45 -21.50 -11.58
CA GLY A 15 11.81 -21.47 -12.10
C GLY A 15 11.88 -21.78 -13.60
N PHE A 16 11.09 -22.73 -14.10
CA PHE A 16 11.00 -23.00 -15.54
C PHE A 16 10.40 -21.83 -16.32
N ILE A 17 9.33 -21.21 -15.79
CA ILE A 17 8.70 -20.04 -16.43
C ILE A 17 9.71 -18.89 -16.48
N ILE A 18 10.37 -18.57 -15.36
CA ILE A 18 11.38 -17.51 -15.29
C ILE A 18 12.55 -17.82 -16.24
N GLY A 19 13.05 -19.06 -16.25
CA GLY A 19 14.12 -19.49 -17.14
C GLY A 19 13.76 -19.29 -18.61
N ALA A 20 12.55 -19.67 -19.02
CA ALA A 20 12.06 -19.44 -20.38
C ALA A 20 11.95 -17.94 -20.72
N LEU A 21 11.45 -17.11 -19.79
CA LEU A 21 11.36 -15.65 -19.96
C LEU A 21 12.73 -14.98 -20.10
N MET A 22 13.74 -15.47 -19.36
CA MET A 22 15.10 -14.95 -19.42
C MET A 22 15.79 -15.35 -20.72
N VAL A 23 15.66 -16.61 -21.16
CA VAL A 23 16.25 -17.08 -22.43
C VAL A 23 15.61 -16.40 -23.65
N THR A 24 14.30 -16.11 -23.59
CA THR A 24 13.60 -15.39 -24.66
C THR A 24 13.82 -13.88 -24.63
N GLY A 25 14.42 -13.33 -23.56
CA GLY A 25 14.59 -11.89 -23.36
C GLY A 25 13.30 -11.13 -22.98
N LEU A 26 12.17 -11.83 -22.86
CA LEU A 26 10.85 -11.21 -22.60
C LEU A 26 10.79 -10.49 -21.25
N ALA A 27 11.54 -10.95 -20.24
CA ALA A 27 11.62 -10.26 -18.95
C ALA A 27 12.18 -8.83 -19.09
N GLY A 28 13.21 -8.66 -19.92
CA GLY A 28 13.81 -7.36 -20.20
C GLY A 28 12.91 -6.46 -21.03
N THR A 29 12.18 -7.00 -22.01
CA THR A 29 11.24 -6.19 -22.81
C THR A 29 10.05 -5.73 -21.98
N LEU A 30 9.47 -6.60 -21.13
CA LEU A 30 8.38 -6.21 -20.21
C LEU A 30 8.81 -5.08 -19.26
N ALA A 31 10.04 -5.14 -18.76
CA ALA A 31 10.61 -4.10 -17.93
C ALA A 31 10.73 -2.76 -18.69
N ASN A 32 11.23 -2.80 -19.92
CA ASN A 32 11.33 -1.61 -20.77
C ASN A 32 9.95 -1.05 -21.15
N ASP A 33 8.98 -1.90 -21.46
CA ASP A 33 7.62 -1.49 -21.80
C ASP A 33 6.93 -0.78 -20.62
N LEU A 34 7.12 -1.29 -19.39
CA LEU A 34 6.65 -0.65 -18.16
C LEU A 34 7.23 0.77 -17.99
N VAL A 35 8.54 0.91 -18.15
CA VAL A 35 9.22 2.21 -18.05
C VAL A 35 8.78 3.14 -19.18
N PHE A 36 8.65 2.62 -20.40
CA PHE A 36 8.20 3.38 -21.57
C PHE A 36 6.78 3.92 -21.38
N MET A 37 5.85 3.08 -20.91
CA MET A 37 4.47 3.46 -20.64
C MET A 37 4.36 4.44 -19.45
N ALA A 38 5.16 4.26 -18.41
CA ALA A 38 5.21 5.19 -17.27
C ALA A 38 5.86 6.53 -17.63
N GLY A 39 6.68 6.57 -18.67
CA GLY A 39 7.40 7.75 -19.12
C GLY A 39 8.37 8.25 -18.04
N LYS A 40 8.30 9.54 -17.70
CA LYS A 40 9.12 10.18 -16.66
C LYS A 40 8.47 10.22 -15.28
N SER A 41 7.28 9.62 -15.11
CA SER A 41 6.56 9.69 -13.84
C SER A 41 6.84 8.46 -12.97
N THR A 42 7.57 8.65 -11.88
CA THR A 42 7.83 7.61 -10.87
C THR A 42 6.53 7.06 -10.29
N LEU A 43 5.56 7.95 -10.04
CA LEU A 43 4.25 7.56 -9.51
C LEU A 43 3.47 6.64 -10.46
N MET A 44 3.49 6.93 -11.77
CA MET A 44 2.84 6.07 -12.75
C MET A 44 3.50 4.69 -12.79
N LEU A 45 4.83 4.64 -12.76
CA LEU A 45 5.58 3.38 -12.74
C LEU A 45 5.26 2.55 -11.50
N LEU A 46 5.14 3.19 -10.33
CA LEU A 46 4.72 2.54 -9.08
C LEU A 46 3.28 2.04 -9.14
N LEU A 47 2.34 2.80 -9.70
CA LEU A 47 0.96 2.35 -9.86
C LEU A 47 0.85 1.14 -10.78
N MET A 48 1.57 1.15 -11.90
CA MET A 48 1.64 0.00 -12.80
C MET A 48 2.27 -1.20 -12.09
N GLY A 49 3.37 -0.99 -11.37
CA GLY A 49 4.02 -2.03 -10.57
C GLY A 49 3.12 -2.62 -9.48
N ALA A 50 2.32 -1.79 -8.81
CA ALA A 50 1.32 -2.22 -7.83
C ALA A 50 0.26 -3.12 -8.48
N ILE A 51 -0.32 -2.70 -9.61
CA ILE A 51 -1.33 -3.46 -10.34
C ILE A 51 -0.74 -4.79 -10.83
N THR A 52 0.44 -4.76 -11.43
CA THR A 52 1.13 -5.97 -11.90
C THR A 52 1.42 -6.92 -10.74
N SER A 53 1.94 -6.41 -9.62
CA SER A 53 2.22 -7.20 -8.42
C SER A 53 0.96 -7.80 -7.81
N PHE A 54 -0.14 -7.04 -7.80
CA PHE A 54 -1.45 -7.50 -7.34
C PHE A 54 -1.99 -8.63 -8.21
N ILE A 55 -1.94 -8.47 -9.54
CA ILE A 55 -2.42 -9.47 -10.50
C ILE A 55 -1.61 -10.76 -10.40
N PHE A 56 -0.28 -10.69 -10.39
CA PHE A 56 0.55 -11.89 -10.23
C PHE A 56 0.44 -12.49 -8.83
N GLY A 57 0.13 -11.70 -7.80
CA GLY A 57 -0.21 -12.18 -6.47
C GLY A 57 -1.51 -12.98 -6.41
N MET A 58 -2.39 -12.86 -7.39
CA MET A 58 -3.64 -13.61 -7.49
C MET A 58 -3.38 -14.98 -8.14
N GLY A 59 -3.03 -15.99 -7.33
CA GLY A 59 -2.98 -17.40 -7.79
C GLY A 59 -1.67 -18.14 -7.52
N MET A 60 -0.65 -17.47 -6.99
CA MET A 60 0.60 -18.08 -6.57
C MET A 60 0.76 -18.03 -5.04
N THR A 61 1.61 -18.90 -4.48
CA THR A 61 2.04 -18.75 -3.08
C THR A 61 2.90 -17.50 -2.93
N VAL A 62 2.91 -16.87 -1.74
CA VAL A 62 3.64 -15.61 -1.50
C VAL A 62 5.11 -15.71 -1.93
N THR A 63 5.79 -16.81 -1.61
CA THR A 63 7.18 -17.05 -1.98
C THR A 63 7.38 -17.11 -3.50
N ALA A 64 6.52 -17.87 -4.20
CA ALA A 64 6.57 -18.02 -5.65
C ALA A 64 6.29 -16.70 -6.37
N CYS A 65 5.27 -15.96 -5.91
CA CYS A 65 4.93 -14.63 -6.41
C CYS A 65 6.09 -13.65 -6.25
N TYR A 66 6.69 -13.59 -5.06
CA TYR A 66 7.81 -12.71 -4.77
C TYR A 66 9.01 -12.98 -5.69
N ILE A 67 9.43 -14.24 -5.84
CA ILE A 67 10.57 -14.60 -6.70
C ILE A 67 10.31 -14.20 -8.15
N PHE A 68 9.09 -14.44 -8.65
CA PHE A 68 8.70 -14.06 -10.00
C PHE A 68 8.74 -12.54 -10.21
N LEU A 69 8.11 -11.78 -9.31
CA LEU A 69 8.11 -10.32 -9.36
C LEU A 69 9.51 -9.72 -9.16
N ALA A 70 10.35 -10.34 -8.34
CA ALA A 70 11.73 -9.90 -8.12
C ALA A 70 12.57 -10.01 -9.40
N VAL A 71 12.28 -10.96 -10.28
CA VAL A 71 13.01 -11.11 -11.55
C VAL A 71 12.46 -10.19 -12.63
N ILE A 72 11.15 -9.97 -12.67
CA ILE A 72 10.51 -9.24 -13.78
C ILE A 72 10.33 -7.75 -13.45
N LEU A 73 9.83 -7.44 -12.25
CA LEU A 73 9.35 -6.11 -11.89
C LEU A 73 10.35 -5.30 -11.06
N ALA A 74 11.23 -5.96 -10.28
CA ALA A 74 12.24 -5.23 -9.52
C ALA A 74 13.29 -4.51 -10.41
N PRO A 75 13.85 -5.14 -11.48
CA PRO A 75 14.84 -4.48 -12.31
C PRO A 75 14.43 -3.13 -12.92
N PRO A 76 13.24 -2.96 -13.54
CA PRO A 76 12.83 -1.67 -14.09
C PRO A 76 12.64 -0.60 -13.01
N LEU A 77 12.13 -0.99 -11.82
CA LEU A 77 11.94 -0.06 -10.71
C LEU A 77 13.29 0.43 -10.16
N ILE A 78 14.27 -0.48 -10.04
CA ILE A 78 15.63 -0.13 -9.61
C ILE A 78 16.34 0.71 -10.67
N GLN A 79 16.17 0.38 -11.96
CA GLN A 79 16.73 1.17 -13.07
C GLN A 79 16.14 2.58 -13.14
N ALA A 80 14.89 2.77 -12.70
CA ALA A 80 14.28 4.08 -12.53
C ALA A 80 14.84 4.88 -11.32
N GLY A 81 15.83 4.34 -10.60
CA GLY A 81 16.54 5.02 -9.52
C GLY A 81 15.99 4.79 -8.12
N MET A 82 15.07 3.84 -7.96
CA MET A 82 14.50 3.49 -6.65
C MET A 82 15.44 2.60 -5.84
N ASP A 83 15.36 2.70 -4.51
CA ASP A 83 16.14 1.87 -3.61
C ASP A 83 15.79 0.36 -3.78
N PRO A 84 16.78 -0.54 -3.95
CA PRO A 84 16.51 -1.96 -4.16
C PRO A 84 15.72 -2.62 -3.04
N LEU A 85 16.04 -2.33 -1.78
CA LEU A 85 15.35 -2.93 -0.64
C LEU A 85 13.89 -2.44 -0.58
N ALA A 86 13.67 -1.14 -0.81
CA ALA A 86 12.33 -0.58 -0.90
C ALA A 86 11.53 -1.24 -2.02
N VAL A 87 12.11 -1.44 -3.20
CA VAL A 87 11.44 -2.12 -4.33
C VAL A 87 11.07 -3.56 -3.99
N HIS A 88 11.96 -4.33 -3.35
CA HIS A 88 11.66 -5.70 -2.97
C HIS A 88 10.55 -5.79 -1.91
N LEU A 89 10.53 -4.86 -0.94
CA LEU A 89 9.44 -4.75 0.01
C LEU A 89 8.14 -4.34 -0.70
N PHE A 90 8.20 -3.47 -1.70
CA PHE A 90 7.04 -2.96 -2.43
C PHE A 90 6.29 -4.09 -3.12
N ILE A 91 7.01 -4.86 -3.94
CA ILE A 91 6.43 -5.99 -4.68
C ILE A 91 5.94 -7.09 -3.75
N MET A 92 6.62 -7.31 -2.61
CA MET A 92 6.19 -8.29 -1.60
C MET A 92 4.88 -7.86 -0.94
N TYR A 93 4.79 -6.62 -0.47
CA TYR A 93 3.57 -6.10 0.16
C TYR A 93 2.39 -6.12 -0.81
N TRP A 94 2.58 -5.63 -2.03
CA TRP A 94 1.52 -5.64 -3.05
C TRP A 94 1.13 -7.05 -3.49
N GLY A 95 2.08 -7.98 -3.54
CA GLY A 95 1.80 -9.40 -3.76
C GLY A 95 0.99 -10.03 -2.62
N MET A 96 1.23 -9.64 -1.36
CA MET A 96 0.49 -10.14 -0.19
C MET A 96 -0.90 -9.51 -0.05
N VAL A 97 -1.09 -8.27 -0.50
CA VAL A 97 -2.38 -7.56 -0.47
C VAL A 97 -3.47 -8.32 -1.25
N SER A 98 -3.12 -9.14 -2.24
CA SER A 98 -4.07 -10.01 -2.95
C SER A 98 -4.80 -11.00 -2.03
N PHE A 99 -4.21 -11.35 -0.87
CA PHE A 99 -4.77 -12.33 0.07
C PHE A 99 -5.93 -11.78 0.88
N ILE A 100 -6.10 -10.46 0.94
CA ILE A 100 -7.21 -9.79 1.65
C ILE A 100 -8.16 -9.02 0.73
N THR A 101 -7.80 -8.83 -0.54
CA THR A 101 -8.56 -8.02 -1.51
C THR A 101 -9.47 -8.90 -2.38
N PRO A 102 -10.80 -8.71 -2.38
CA PRO A 102 -11.69 -9.36 -3.34
C PRO A 102 -11.32 -8.95 -4.79
N PRO A 103 -11.45 -9.85 -5.79
CA PRO A 103 -12.26 -11.07 -5.79
C PRO A 103 -11.54 -12.34 -5.32
N VAL A 104 -10.22 -12.32 -5.11
CA VAL A 104 -9.46 -13.53 -4.77
C VAL A 104 -9.39 -13.76 -3.26
N ALA A 105 -8.96 -12.74 -2.51
CA ALA A 105 -8.95 -12.67 -1.04
C ALA A 105 -8.78 -14.03 -0.32
N LEU A 106 -7.82 -14.86 -0.75
CA LEU A 106 -7.80 -16.29 -0.45
C LEU A 106 -7.90 -16.57 1.05
N ALA A 107 -7.11 -15.84 1.85
CA ALA A 107 -7.11 -15.99 3.31
C ALA A 107 -8.45 -15.52 3.93
N ALA A 108 -9.00 -14.40 3.48
CA ALA A 108 -10.27 -13.87 3.98
C ALA A 108 -11.45 -14.78 3.62
N PHE A 109 -11.45 -15.37 2.43
CA PHE A 109 -12.50 -16.29 1.98
C PHE A 109 -12.43 -17.62 2.72
N THR A 110 -11.22 -18.17 2.96
CA THR A 110 -11.07 -19.33 3.85
C THR A 110 -11.51 -19.01 5.28
N ALA A 111 -11.18 -17.84 5.82
CA ALA A 111 -11.65 -17.42 7.15
C ALA A 111 -13.18 -17.27 7.21
N SER A 112 -13.82 -16.88 6.11
CA SER A 112 -15.27 -16.72 6.05
C SER A 112 -16.05 -18.02 6.24
N THR A 113 -15.52 -19.16 5.80
CA THR A 113 -16.16 -20.47 6.00
C THR A 113 -16.12 -20.90 7.46
N LEU A 114 -15.00 -20.61 8.15
CA LEU A 114 -14.86 -20.84 9.59
C LEU A 114 -15.78 -19.92 10.40
N ALA A 115 -15.89 -18.64 10.00
CA ALA A 115 -16.74 -17.66 10.65
C ALA A 115 -18.23 -17.74 10.27
N ARG A 116 -18.60 -18.64 9.34
CA ARG A 116 -19.96 -18.76 8.76
C ARG A 116 -20.52 -17.43 8.23
N ALA A 117 -19.66 -16.63 7.60
CA ALA A 117 -20.00 -15.31 7.07
C ALA A 117 -19.88 -15.28 5.54
N LYS A 118 -20.48 -14.26 4.90
CA LYS A 118 -20.39 -14.09 3.44
C LYS A 118 -18.94 -13.75 3.05
N PRO A 119 -18.31 -14.50 2.11
CA PRO A 119 -16.90 -14.31 1.75
C PRO A 119 -16.53 -12.87 1.38
N PHE A 120 -17.35 -12.24 0.52
CA PHE A 120 -17.13 -10.85 0.11
C PHE A 120 -17.19 -9.87 1.30
N ALA A 121 -18.11 -10.07 2.24
CA ALA A 121 -18.22 -9.18 3.42
C ALA A 121 -16.98 -9.30 4.33
N VAL A 122 -16.47 -10.52 4.51
CA VAL A 122 -15.21 -10.75 5.25
C VAL A 122 -14.03 -10.13 4.52
N GLY A 123 -13.96 -10.27 3.19
CA GLY A 123 -12.94 -9.63 2.36
C GLY A 123 -12.93 -8.11 2.49
N PHE A 124 -14.07 -7.44 2.31
CA PHE A 124 -14.16 -5.99 2.51
C PHE A 124 -13.81 -5.55 3.93
N THR A 125 -14.18 -6.34 4.94
CA THR A 125 -13.80 -6.08 6.34
C THR A 125 -12.29 -6.21 6.52
N ALA A 126 -11.67 -7.24 5.94
CA ALA A 126 -10.22 -7.43 5.96
C ALA A 126 -9.49 -6.28 5.26
N MET A 127 -9.98 -5.82 4.09
CA MET A 127 -9.44 -4.63 3.41
C MET A 127 -9.54 -3.38 4.28
N LYS A 128 -10.69 -3.18 4.96
CA LYS A 128 -10.88 -2.02 5.85
C LYS A 128 -9.87 -2.01 6.99
N LEU A 129 -9.69 -3.17 7.65
CA LEU A 129 -8.73 -3.34 8.74
C LEU A 129 -7.27 -3.26 8.27
N GLY A 130 -6.97 -3.84 7.11
CA GLY A 130 -5.64 -3.87 6.49
C GLY A 130 -5.33 -2.68 5.56
N SER A 131 -6.19 -1.66 5.54
CA SER A 131 -6.12 -0.54 4.58
C SER A 131 -4.76 0.17 4.55
N VAL A 132 -4.06 0.23 5.68
CA VAL A 132 -2.72 0.80 5.79
C VAL A 132 -1.70 0.11 4.87
N ILE A 133 -1.80 -1.21 4.67
CA ILE A 133 -0.85 -2.02 3.89
C ILE A 133 -0.88 -1.64 2.39
N TYR A 134 -1.95 -0.99 1.92
CA TYR A 134 -2.04 -0.50 0.53
C TYR A 134 -1.21 0.77 0.30
N PHE A 135 -0.98 1.59 1.33
CA PHE A 135 -0.33 2.89 1.20
C PHE A 135 1.15 2.85 1.57
N VAL A 136 1.48 2.15 2.66
CA VAL A 136 2.84 2.04 3.20
C VAL A 136 3.88 1.68 2.11
N PRO A 137 3.58 0.77 1.15
CA PRO A 137 4.51 0.45 0.08
C PRO A 137 4.95 1.61 -0.79
N PHE A 138 4.04 2.53 -1.12
CA PHE A 138 4.42 3.70 -1.89
C PHE A 138 5.33 4.61 -1.07
N PHE A 139 5.06 4.77 0.23
CA PHE A 139 5.83 5.67 1.06
C PHE A 139 7.29 5.23 1.20
N PHE A 140 7.57 3.95 1.44
CA PHE A 140 8.96 3.51 1.58
C PHE A 140 9.75 3.50 0.25
N VAL A 141 9.09 3.37 -0.90
CA VAL A 141 9.77 3.49 -2.20
C VAL A 141 10.06 4.95 -2.53
N LEU A 142 9.14 5.85 -2.19
CA LEU A 142 9.34 7.29 -2.39
C LEU A 142 10.31 7.88 -1.38
N ASN A 143 10.46 7.28 -0.19
CA ASN A 143 11.42 7.70 0.82
C ASN A 143 12.00 6.50 1.61
N PRO A 144 13.21 6.04 1.22
CA PRO A 144 13.91 4.95 1.89
C PRO A 144 14.26 5.20 3.37
N ALA A 145 14.15 6.42 3.88
CA ALA A 145 14.33 6.67 5.32
C ALA A 145 13.30 5.91 6.18
N LEU A 146 12.12 5.56 5.62
CA LEU A 146 11.12 4.72 6.28
C LEU A 146 11.61 3.29 6.53
N ILE A 147 12.56 2.79 5.74
CA ILE A 147 13.20 1.48 5.93
C ILE A 147 14.56 1.62 6.62
N LEU A 148 14.76 2.72 7.35
CA LEU A 148 15.99 3.05 8.08
C LEU A 148 17.21 3.22 7.17
N HIS A 149 16.99 3.50 5.89
CA HIS A 149 18.04 3.71 4.91
C HIS A 149 18.17 5.20 4.59
N GLY A 150 18.95 5.91 5.41
CA GLY A 150 19.16 7.35 5.34
C GLY A 150 19.93 7.88 6.55
N THR A 151 20.04 9.20 6.70
CA THR A 151 20.65 9.77 7.90
C THR A 151 19.74 9.59 9.11
N ALA A 152 20.31 9.47 10.32
CA ALA A 152 19.53 9.29 11.54
C ALA A 152 18.48 10.41 11.74
N THR A 153 18.82 11.64 11.37
CA THR A 153 17.91 12.79 11.45
C THR A 153 16.73 12.66 10.49
N GLU A 154 16.97 12.27 9.23
CA GLU A 154 15.90 12.05 8.26
C GLU A 154 14.98 10.91 8.69
N VAL A 155 15.55 9.80 9.16
CA VAL A 155 14.79 8.65 9.68
C VAL A 155 13.87 9.07 10.82
N VAL A 156 14.40 9.78 11.82
CA VAL A 156 13.60 10.25 12.96
C VAL A 156 12.48 11.18 12.50
N MET A 157 12.77 12.12 11.60
CA MET A 157 11.78 13.05 11.07
C MET A 157 10.66 12.34 10.32
N VAL A 158 11.02 11.44 9.41
CA VAL A 158 10.05 10.72 8.55
C VAL A 158 9.22 9.74 9.37
N VAL A 159 9.80 9.05 10.36
CA VAL A 159 9.05 8.20 11.28
C VAL A 159 8.10 9.02 12.14
N ALA A 160 8.55 10.19 12.63
CA ALA A 160 7.72 11.09 13.45
C ALA A 160 6.50 11.63 12.71
N THR A 161 6.56 11.79 11.38
CA THR A 161 5.40 12.22 10.56
C THR A 161 4.59 11.04 10.03
N ALA A 162 5.22 9.92 9.69
CA ALA A 162 4.54 8.75 9.16
C ALA A 162 3.66 8.04 10.20
N VAL A 163 4.11 7.92 11.45
CA VAL A 163 3.34 7.24 12.51
C VAL A 163 1.99 7.91 12.77
N PRO A 164 1.91 9.24 13.03
CA PRO A 164 0.63 9.90 13.17
C PRO A 164 -0.17 9.93 11.86
N GLY A 165 0.48 9.99 10.70
CA GLY A 165 -0.20 9.99 9.41
C GLY A 165 -0.94 8.67 9.15
N ILE A 166 -0.26 7.55 9.37
CA ILE A 166 -0.85 6.20 9.31
C ILE A 166 -1.98 6.05 10.34
N PHE A 167 -1.80 6.60 11.54
CA PHE A 167 -2.84 6.59 12.57
C PHE A 167 -4.11 7.33 12.10
N LEU A 168 -3.98 8.50 11.49
CA LEU A 168 -5.10 9.28 10.94
C LEU A 168 -5.78 8.56 9.76
N ILE A 169 -5.00 7.98 8.84
CA ILE A 169 -5.51 7.14 7.73
C ILE A 169 -6.36 6.00 8.30
N SER A 170 -5.82 5.27 9.28
CA SER A 170 -6.50 4.16 9.93
C SER A 170 -7.76 4.61 10.66
N ALA A 171 -7.71 5.72 11.38
CA ALA A 171 -8.87 6.29 12.07
C ALA A 171 -9.99 6.69 11.12
N ALA A 172 -9.66 7.33 9.98
CA ALA A 172 -10.61 7.69 8.95
C ALA A 172 -11.27 6.45 8.31
N MET A 173 -10.46 5.46 7.94
CA MET A 173 -10.94 4.20 7.37
C MET A 173 -11.82 3.42 8.34
N GLN A 174 -11.44 3.33 9.62
CA GLN A 174 -12.19 2.61 10.64
C GLN A 174 -13.47 3.34 11.05
N GLY A 175 -13.43 4.68 11.09
CA GLY A 175 -14.54 5.52 11.54
C GLY A 175 -14.50 5.78 13.04
N TYR A 176 -13.31 5.73 13.61
CA TYR A 176 -13.08 5.99 15.02
C TYR A 176 -11.75 6.70 15.20
N LEU A 177 -11.77 7.86 15.86
CA LEU A 177 -10.57 8.61 16.19
C LEU A 177 -10.41 8.62 17.72
N ARG A 178 -9.30 8.07 18.22
CA ARG A 178 -9.03 8.03 19.66
C ARG A 178 -8.97 9.47 20.22
N GLY A 179 -9.73 9.74 21.28
CA GLY A 179 -9.87 11.07 21.88
C GLY A 179 -11.07 11.87 21.37
N PHE A 180 -11.49 11.67 20.11
CA PHE A 180 -12.69 12.30 19.55
C PHE A 180 -13.91 11.36 19.58
N GLY A 181 -13.72 10.05 19.47
CA GLY A 181 -14.78 9.03 19.48
C GLY A 181 -15.17 8.54 18.08
N ILE A 182 -16.41 8.07 17.94
CA ILE A 182 -16.94 7.51 16.69
C ILE A 182 -17.17 8.64 15.67
N LEU A 183 -16.63 8.48 14.47
CA LEU A 183 -16.93 9.33 13.31
C LEU A 183 -18.22 8.82 12.68
N GLY A 184 -19.16 9.72 12.43
CA GLY A 184 -20.50 9.34 11.97
C GLY A 184 -20.50 8.75 10.56
N ALA A 185 -21.58 8.03 10.29
CA ALA A 185 -21.83 7.36 9.01
C ALA A 185 -22.72 8.19 8.07
N ASP A 186 -23.12 9.40 8.46
CA ASP A 186 -23.89 10.30 7.61
C ASP A 186 -23.01 10.95 6.53
N ALA A 187 -23.61 11.55 5.49
CA ALA A 187 -22.86 12.25 4.44
C ALA A 187 -21.84 13.27 5.00
N ILE A 188 -22.21 13.99 6.07
CA ILE A 188 -21.34 14.95 6.78
C ILE A 188 -20.23 14.24 7.57
N GLY A 189 -20.48 13.03 8.10
CA GLY A 189 -19.45 12.22 8.73
C GLY A 189 -18.46 11.67 7.71
N TYR A 190 -18.92 11.26 6.53
CA TYR A 190 -18.03 10.84 5.44
C TYR A 190 -17.13 11.96 4.94
N THR A 191 -17.62 13.21 4.82
CA THR A 191 -16.76 14.34 4.44
C THR A 191 -15.69 14.63 5.52
N ALA A 192 -16.05 14.57 6.80
CA ALA A 192 -15.08 14.68 7.89
C ALA A 192 -14.01 13.57 7.82
N ARG A 193 -14.42 12.33 7.54
CA ARG A 193 -13.50 11.19 7.39
C ARG A 193 -12.57 11.34 6.19
N VAL A 194 -13.07 11.84 5.05
CA VAL A 194 -12.24 12.14 3.88
C VAL A 194 -11.22 13.23 4.21
N ALA A 195 -11.61 14.30 4.92
CA ALA A 195 -10.67 15.34 5.34
C ALA A 195 -9.58 14.81 6.28
N ILE A 196 -9.93 13.97 7.26
CA ILE A 196 -8.98 13.31 8.15
C ILE A 196 -8.06 12.35 7.39
N PHE A 197 -8.59 11.62 6.40
CA PHE A 197 -7.82 10.73 5.54
C PHE A 197 -6.80 11.51 4.71
N ILE A 198 -7.20 12.63 4.09
CA ILE A 198 -6.30 13.52 3.35
C ILE A 198 -5.23 14.09 4.29
N SER A 199 -5.60 14.47 5.52
CA SER A 199 -4.65 14.92 6.53
C SER A 199 -3.60 13.85 6.85
N GLY A 200 -4.04 12.61 7.05
CA GLY A 200 -3.15 11.48 7.32
C GLY A 200 -2.25 11.14 6.14
N LEU A 201 -2.78 11.16 4.90
CA LEU A 201 -1.98 11.01 3.69
C LEU A 201 -0.95 12.11 3.55
N ALA A 202 -1.33 13.38 3.70
CA ALA A 202 -0.39 14.51 3.60
C ALA A 202 0.72 14.42 4.65
N LEU A 203 0.42 13.94 5.86
CA LEU A 203 1.42 13.77 6.92
C LEU A 203 2.36 12.57 6.68
N ALA A 204 1.82 11.47 6.16
CA ALA A 204 2.59 10.25 5.91
C ALA A 204 3.35 10.29 4.58
N PHE A 205 2.88 11.07 3.61
CA PHE A 205 3.50 11.20 2.31
C PHE A 205 4.84 11.93 2.47
N PRO A 206 5.96 11.30 2.08
CA PRO A 206 7.25 11.96 2.15
C PRO A 206 7.29 13.08 1.10
N GLY A 207 7.69 14.29 1.50
CA GLY A 207 7.88 15.40 0.57
C GLY A 207 8.83 14.99 -0.55
N SER A 208 8.30 14.84 -1.77
CA SER A 208 9.07 14.42 -2.93
C SER A 208 9.33 15.61 -3.84
N LYS A 209 10.53 15.66 -4.42
CA LYS A 209 10.91 16.70 -5.41
C LYS A 209 10.01 16.71 -6.64
N GLU A 210 9.24 15.65 -6.89
CA GLU A 210 8.32 15.55 -8.03
C GLU A 210 7.02 16.33 -7.84
N LEU A 211 6.58 16.57 -6.60
CA LEU A 211 5.34 17.30 -6.32
C LEU A 211 5.54 18.79 -6.07
N ASP A 212 6.80 19.26 -6.02
CA ASP A 212 7.19 20.63 -5.65
C ASP A 212 6.61 21.11 -4.30
N LEU A 213 6.22 20.16 -3.45
CA LEU A 213 5.67 20.42 -2.11
C LEU A 213 6.75 20.17 -1.07
N SER A 214 7.06 21.21 -0.28
CA SER A 214 7.93 21.07 0.88
C SER A 214 7.25 20.23 1.96
N GLN A 215 8.05 19.61 2.83
CA GLN A 215 7.53 18.94 4.01
C GLN A 215 6.75 19.92 4.93
N ILE A 216 7.08 21.21 4.88
CA ILE A 216 6.32 22.26 5.58
C ILE A 216 4.93 22.44 4.95
N ASP A 217 4.83 22.43 3.62
CA ASP A 217 3.55 22.57 2.91
C ASP A 217 2.65 21.37 3.19
N LEU A 218 3.21 20.17 3.22
CA LEU A 218 2.50 18.95 3.58
C LEU A 218 2.01 18.97 5.03
N LEU A 219 2.81 19.49 5.97
CA LEU A 219 2.39 19.70 7.35
C LEU A 219 1.26 20.72 7.46
N LEU A 220 1.31 21.82 6.70
CA LEU A 220 0.26 22.83 6.66
C LEU A 220 -1.04 22.26 6.08
N ILE A 221 -0.97 21.56 4.95
CA ILE A 221 -2.12 20.86 4.35
C ILE A 221 -2.71 19.87 5.35
N SER A 222 -1.87 19.09 6.03
CA SER A 222 -2.31 18.13 7.03
C SER A 222 -3.02 18.81 8.21
N ALA A 223 -2.47 19.91 8.73
CA ALA A 223 -3.05 20.66 9.83
C ALA A 223 -4.40 21.28 9.45
N VAL A 224 -4.48 21.93 8.28
CA VAL A 224 -5.73 22.52 7.77
C VAL A 224 -6.79 21.43 7.55
N ALA A 225 -6.45 20.34 6.88
CA ALA A 225 -7.37 19.24 6.63
C ALA A 225 -7.86 18.58 7.93
N LEU A 226 -6.98 18.46 8.94
CA LEU A 226 -7.35 17.93 10.25
C LEU A 226 -8.31 18.87 10.98
N ILE A 227 -8.03 20.17 11.00
CA ILE A 227 -8.89 21.18 11.64
C ILE A 227 -10.27 21.19 10.97
N VAL A 228 -10.31 21.16 9.64
CA VAL A 228 -11.57 21.09 8.88
C VAL A 228 -12.32 19.80 9.20
N GLY A 229 -11.65 18.65 9.17
CA GLY A 229 -12.28 17.36 9.47
C GLY A 229 -12.85 17.28 10.88
N LEU A 230 -12.09 17.72 11.88
CA LEU A 230 -12.54 17.78 13.28
C LEU A 230 -13.64 18.83 13.48
N GLY A 231 -13.56 19.98 12.80
CA GLY A 231 -14.57 21.04 12.86
C GLY A 231 -15.92 20.58 12.30
N ILE A 232 -15.91 19.90 11.15
CA ILE A 232 -17.11 19.29 10.56
C ILE A 232 -17.72 18.26 11.51
N GLU A 233 -16.88 17.37 12.08
CA GLU A 233 -17.33 16.35 13.04
C GLU A 233 -17.93 16.97 14.31
N PHE A 234 -17.29 18.03 14.83
CA PHE A 234 -17.75 18.74 16.02
C PHE A 234 -19.09 19.47 15.77
N MET A 235 -19.24 20.12 14.61
CA MET A 235 -20.51 20.73 14.20
C MET A 235 -21.61 19.68 14.04
N ARG A 236 -21.30 18.51 13.44
CA ARG A 236 -22.28 17.43 13.29
C ARG A 236 -22.81 16.98 14.65
N ARG A 237 -21.93 16.77 15.64
CA ARG A 237 -22.34 16.34 16.98
C ARG A 237 -23.20 17.36 17.72
N LYS A 238 -23.05 18.65 17.43
CA LYS A 238 -23.94 19.70 17.96
C LYS A 238 -25.33 19.69 17.30
N VAL A 239 -25.41 19.39 16.01
CA VAL A 239 -26.67 19.42 15.24
C VAL A 239 -27.47 18.12 15.40
N SER A 240 -26.78 16.98 15.53
CA SER A 240 -27.40 15.67 15.73
C SER A 240 -26.61 14.91 16.80
N PRO A 241 -26.86 15.20 18.09
CA PRO A 241 -26.31 14.40 19.17
C PRO A 241 -26.87 12.98 19.03
N ALA A 242 -25.98 12.03 18.76
CA ALA A 242 -26.30 10.61 18.74
C ALA A 242 -26.78 10.14 20.13
#